data_AF-A0A4Z2FHT9-F1
#
_entry.id   AF-A0A4Z2FHT9-F1
#
_cell.length_a   1.000
_cell.length_b   1.000
_cell.length_c   1.000
_cell.angle_alpha   90.00
_cell.angle_beta   90.00
_cell.angle_gamma   90.00
#
_symmetry.space_group_name_H-M   'P 1'
#
loop_
_entity.id
_entity.type
_entity.pdbx_description
1 polymer ?
#
loop_
_entity_poly.entity_id
_entity_poly.type
_entity_poly.pdbx_seq_one_letter_code
_entity_poly.pdbx_strand_id
1 'polypeptide(L)'
;MKTVSNQFSATSMPDPAKMSKNGMLTQIRTRIRVDPFTAAYELVGRELGRGKFAVVKKCIEKATGKQCAAKFLRKRRKGEDCRMDILNEIAMLESATANPYVVALHEVYETHAEIILVLECAAGGEIFDQCVADNDEAFTENDVIRLAKQILAGVAFLHRNNVVHLDLKPQNILLTSARPLGDIRIVDFGLSRRMDNITEVREILGTPEYVAPEILNYEPISTATDMWSIGVLTYVMLTGESPFLGDDKQETFLNISQVNVDYSQDTFEGISSLAVDFIGALLVKNPRKRATAEECLNHPWLNSLAHPHPHPHLHARSASSSSSAAADEPEASQSESEPESPAPCPELDPPLELSSSEEEEEEEEEEEEASGDDFTHRVLIKTRYASTDPDMSFVEGFKGF
;
A
#
# COMPACT_ATOMS: atom_id res chain seq x y z
N MET A 1 43.44 -28.68 23.39
CA MET A 1 42.55 -27.64 22.83
C MET A 1 42.14 -28.08 21.44
N LYS A 2 40.91 -28.56 21.26
CA LYS A 2 40.36 -28.97 19.96
C LYS A 2 39.64 -27.77 19.36
N THR A 3 40.12 -27.29 18.22
CA THR A 3 39.50 -26.23 17.44
C THR A 3 38.30 -26.81 16.70
N VAL A 4 37.10 -26.33 17.01
CA VAL A 4 35.86 -26.68 16.31
C VAL A 4 35.73 -25.75 15.12
N SER A 5 35.92 -26.28 13.91
CA SER A 5 35.65 -25.56 12.66
C SER A 5 34.15 -25.69 12.36
N ASN A 6 33.43 -24.57 12.50
CA ASN A 6 32.02 -24.46 12.12
C ASN A 6 31.90 -24.54 10.58
N GLN A 7 31.28 -25.61 10.09
CA GLN A 7 30.84 -25.69 8.69
C GLN A 7 29.48 -25.00 8.58
N PHE A 8 29.47 -23.78 8.04
CA PHE A 8 28.25 -23.20 7.47
C PHE A 8 27.98 -23.91 6.13
N SER A 9 26.88 -24.66 6.08
CA SER A 9 26.37 -25.25 4.84
C SER A 9 25.85 -24.12 3.96
N ALA A 10 26.59 -23.77 2.91
CA ALA A 10 26.09 -22.92 1.84
C ALA A 10 25.05 -23.71 1.04
N THR A 11 23.76 -23.42 1.25
CA THR A 11 22.69 -23.93 0.38
C THR A 11 22.89 -23.39 -1.03
N SER A 12 23.33 -24.25 -1.95
CA SER A 12 23.54 -23.88 -3.36
C SER A 12 22.20 -23.52 -4.03
N MET A 13 22.21 -22.42 -4.78
CA MET A 13 21.10 -21.94 -5.62
C MET A 13 20.79 -22.91 -6.79
N PRO A 14 19.55 -22.92 -7.33
CA PRO A 14 19.21 -23.72 -8.51
C PRO A 14 19.85 -23.18 -9.81
N ASP A 15 20.15 -24.11 -10.72
CA ASP A 15 20.85 -23.99 -12.02
C ASP A 15 20.12 -23.08 -13.05
N PRO A 16 20.82 -22.22 -13.83
CA PRO A 16 20.19 -21.28 -14.78
C PRO A 16 19.39 -21.93 -15.92
N ALA A 17 19.60 -23.23 -16.20
CA ALA A 17 18.89 -23.96 -17.26
C ALA A 17 17.40 -24.28 -16.94
N LYS A 18 16.85 -23.72 -15.85
CA LYS A 18 15.56 -24.13 -15.27
C LYS A 18 14.51 -23.01 -15.22
N MET A 19 14.75 -21.89 -15.91
CA MET A 19 13.88 -20.71 -15.91
C MET A 19 12.84 -20.75 -17.04
N SER A 20 11.62 -20.28 -16.78
CA SER A 20 10.62 -20.00 -17.83
C SER A 20 10.93 -18.67 -18.53
N LYS A 21 10.44 -18.47 -19.76
CA LYS A 21 10.70 -17.29 -20.62
C LYS A 21 10.35 -15.92 -20.03
N ASN A 22 9.76 -15.85 -18.84
CA ASN A 22 9.30 -14.61 -18.20
C ASN A 22 9.88 -14.40 -16.78
N GLY A 23 10.99 -15.05 -16.42
CA GLY A 23 11.61 -14.87 -15.09
C GLY A 23 10.86 -15.56 -13.93
N MET A 24 9.93 -16.47 -14.24
CA MET A 24 9.20 -17.26 -13.23
C MET A 24 10.00 -18.49 -12.79
N LEU A 25 10.01 -18.74 -11.48
CA LEU A 25 10.57 -19.92 -10.83
C LEU A 25 9.46 -20.96 -10.62
N THR A 26 9.68 -22.22 -10.98
CA THR A 26 8.67 -23.27 -10.81
C THR A 26 9.16 -24.46 -9.99
N GLN A 27 10.44 -24.46 -9.60
CA GLN A 27 11.01 -25.47 -8.71
C GLN A 27 10.95 -24.99 -7.27
N ILE A 28 10.18 -25.71 -6.46
CA ILE A 28 10.01 -25.46 -5.03
C ILE A 28 10.66 -26.60 -4.22
N ARG A 29 11.20 -26.28 -3.04
CA ARG A 29 11.74 -27.24 -2.07
C ARG A 29 10.68 -27.67 -1.06
N THR A 30 9.73 -26.80 -0.77
CA THR A 30 8.64 -27.04 0.18
C THR A 30 7.75 -28.14 -0.36
N ARG A 31 7.47 -29.12 0.50
CA ARG A 31 6.55 -30.20 0.18
C ARG A 31 5.13 -29.65 0.14
N ILE A 32 4.45 -29.82 -0.99
CA ILE A 32 3.01 -29.59 -1.11
C ILE A 32 2.28 -30.76 -0.43
N ARG A 33 1.50 -30.45 0.61
CA ARG A 33 0.69 -31.42 1.35
C ARG A 33 -0.67 -31.56 0.70
N VAL A 34 -1.14 -32.79 0.56
CA VAL A 34 -2.48 -33.13 0.02
C VAL A 34 -3.45 -33.57 1.10
N ASP A 35 -2.97 -33.71 2.34
CA ASP A 35 -3.82 -33.97 3.49
C ASP A 35 -4.78 -32.79 3.71
N PRO A 36 -5.96 -33.01 4.30
CA PRO A 36 -6.88 -31.91 4.61
C PRO A 36 -6.18 -30.86 5.49
N PHE A 37 -6.15 -29.61 5.03
CA PHE A 37 -5.62 -28.46 5.80
C PHE A 37 -6.24 -28.40 7.21
N THR A 38 -7.54 -28.70 7.31
CA THR A 38 -8.30 -28.72 8.56
C THR A 38 -7.87 -29.82 9.54
N ALA A 39 -7.04 -30.78 9.12
CA ALA A 39 -6.46 -31.77 10.03
C ALA A 39 -5.39 -31.14 10.94
N ALA A 40 -4.61 -30.18 10.43
CA ALA A 40 -3.51 -29.54 11.16
C ALA A 40 -3.85 -28.13 11.67
N TYR A 41 -4.75 -27.40 11.00
CA TYR A 41 -5.09 -26.03 11.35
C TYR A 41 -6.58 -25.83 11.59
N GLU A 42 -6.88 -24.83 12.39
CA GLU A 42 -8.22 -24.29 12.61
C GLU A 42 -8.29 -22.85 12.12
N LEU A 43 -9.30 -22.50 11.32
CA LEU A 43 -9.55 -21.12 10.90
C LEU A 43 -10.23 -20.36 12.04
N VAL A 44 -9.76 -19.15 12.33
CA VAL A 44 -10.26 -18.35 13.45
C VAL A 44 -10.56 -16.91 13.03
N GLY A 45 -11.57 -16.31 13.64
CA GLY A 45 -11.91 -14.91 13.44
C GLY A 45 -12.45 -14.61 12.04
N ARG A 46 -12.35 -13.33 11.67
CA ARG A 46 -12.75 -12.83 10.35
C ARG A 46 -11.60 -12.98 9.35
N GLU A 47 -11.95 -12.78 8.10
CA GLU A 47 -10.99 -12.63 7.02
C GLU A 47 -9.99 -11.50 7.34
N LEU A 48 -8.71 -11.76 7.10
CA LEU A 48 -7.65 -10.76 7.26
C LEU A 48 -7.55 -9.86 6.03
N GLY A 49 -7.86 -10.40 4.85
CA GLY A 49 -7.87 -9.62 3.61
C GLY A 49 -8.40 -10.42 2.43
N ARG A 50 -8.92 -9.70 1.43
CA ARG A 50 -9.43 -10.25 0.17
C ARG A 50 -8.71 -9.64 -1.01
N GLY A 51 -8.12 -10.48 -1.84
CA GLY A 51 -7.71 -10.11 -3.19
C GLY A 51 -8.66 -10.70 -4.24
N LYS A 52 -8.48 -10.28 -5.50
CA LYS A 52 -9.27 -10.79 -6.64
C LYS A 52 -9.23 -12.32 -6.80
N PHE A 53 -8.11 -12.94 -6.44
CA PHE A 53 -7.87 -14.37 -6.62
C PHE A 53 -7.36 -15.08 -5.37
N ALA A 54 -7.31 -14.35 -4.25
CA ALA A 54 -6.76 -14.81 -2.99
C ALA A 54 -7.67 -14.40 -1.84
N VAL A 55 -7.79 -15.26 -0.83
CA VAL A 55 -8.43 -14.90 0.44
C VAL A 55 -7.45 -15.22 1.55
N VAL A 56 -7.21 -14.28 2.46
CA VAL A 56 -6.31 -14.46 3.61
C VAL A 56 -7.14 -14.58 4.88
N LYS A 57 -6.95 -15.67 5.63
CA LYS A 57 -7.64 -15.90 6.90
C LYS A 57 -6.65 -16.21 7.99
N LYS A 58 -6.95 -15.80 9.22
CA LYS A 58 -6.17 -16.19 10.39
C LYS A 58 -6.42 -17.68 10.69
N CYS A 59 -5.37 -18.40 11.05
CA CYS A 59 -5.47 -19.79 11.47
C CYS A 59 -4.59 -20.07 12.69
N ILE A 60 -4.92 -21.15 13.41
CA ILE A 60 -4.16 -21.65 14.55
C ILE A 60 -3.71 -23.07 14.24
N GLU A 61 -2.41 -23.34 14.39
CA GLU A 61 -1.86 -24.69 14.31
C GLU A 61 -2.31 -25.50 15.53
N LYS A 62 -3.05 -26.59 15.31
CA LYS A 62 -3.67 -27.39 16.39
C LYS A 62 -2.65 -28.03 17.33
N ALA A 63 -1.47 -28.39 16.80
CA ALA A 63 -0.44 -29.08 17.58
C ALA A 63 0.29 -28.15 18.57
N THR A 64 0.48 -26.89 18.21
CA THR A 64 1.34 -25.95 18.94
C THR A 64 0.57 -24.76 19.52
N GLY A 65 -0.64 -24.48 19.02
CA GLY A 65 -1.37 -23.24 19.30
C GLY A 65 -0.82 -22.01 18.60
N LYS A 66 0.16 -22.15 17.69
CA LYS A 66 0.79 -21.03 16.98
C LYS A 66 -0.21 -20.37 16.03
N GLN A 67 -0.25 -19.04 16.03
CA GLN A 67 -1.05 -18.24 15.10
C GLN A 67 -0.30 -18.06 13.77
N CYS A 68 -1.02 -18.28 12.67
CA CYS A 68 -0.53 -18.17 11.29
C CYS A 68 -1.56 -17.44 10.41
N ALA A 69 -1.14 -17.06 9.20
CA ALA A 69 -2.04 -16.58 8.16
C ALA A 69 -2.14 -17.63 7.05
N ALA A 70 -3.35 -17.98 6.62
CA ALA A 70 -3.61 -18.90 5.53
C ALA A 70 -4.09 -18.11 4.30
N LYS A 71 -3.25 -18.05 3.25
CA LYS A 71 -3.58 -17.44 1.95
C LYS A 71 -4.09 -18.51 0.99
N PHE A 72 -5.38 -18.48 0.69
CA PHE A 72 -6.08 -19.40 -0.21
C PHE A 72 -6.04 -18.84 -1.63
N LEU A 73 -5.30 -19.50 -2.52
CA LEU A 73 -5.08 -19.09 -3.91
C LEU A 73 -5.82 -20.02 -4.87
N ARG A 74 -6.70 -19.46 -5.71
CA ARG A 74 -7.41 -20.24 -6.74
C ARG A 74 -6.45 -20.67 -7.85
N LYS A 75 -6.46 -21.96 -8.20
CA LYS A 75 -5.64 -22.51 -9.29
C LYS A 75 -6.12 -22.12 -10.68
N ARG A 76 -7.42 -21.80 -10.82
CA ARG A 76 -7.99 -21.28 -12.07
C ARG A 76 -8.47 -19.85 -11.92
N ARG A 77 -8.11 -18.98 -12.86
CA ARG A 77 -8.50 -17.57 -12.90
C ARG A 77 -8.95 -17.23 -14.32
N LYS A 78 -10.17 -16.72 -14.49
CA LYS A 78 -10.76 -16.39 -15.80
C LYS A 78 -10.65 -17.52 -16.86
N GLY A 79 -10.70 -18.79 -16.42
CA GLY A 79 -10.60 -19.96 -17.29
C GLY A 79 -9.18 -20.48 -17.55
N GLU A 80 -8.15 -19.74 -17.12
CA GLU A 80 -6.74 -20.13 -17.26
C GLU A 80 -6.21 -20.84 -16.01
N ASP A 81 -5.26 -21.76 -16.20
CA ASP A 81 -4.55 -22.43 -15.12
C ASP A 81 -3.36 -21.58 -14.66
N CYS A 82 -3.47 -21.03 -13.45
CA CYS A 82 -2.47 -20.16 -12.83
C CYS A 82 -1.65 -20.89 -11.77
N ARG A 83 -1.66 -22.22 -11.74
CA ARG A 83 -0.86 -23.01 -10.80
C ARG A 83 0.63 -22.66 -10.88
N MET A 84 1.12 -22.36 -12.07
CA MET A 84 2.53 -22.00 -12.28
C MET A 84 2.90 -20.66 -11.64
N ASP A 85 2.01 -19.67 -11.66
CA ASP A 85 2.21 -18.39 -10.97
C ASP A 85 2.27 -18.57 -9.46
N ILE A 86 1.42 -19.46 -8.91
CA ILE A 86 1.42 -19.77 -7.49
C ILE A 86 2.71 -20.50 -7.08
N LEU A 87 3.22 -21.40 -7.92
CA LEU A 87 4.52 -22.05 -7.68
C LEU A 87 5.68 -21.04 -7.71
N ASN A 88 5.58 -20.00 -8.55
CA ASN A 88 6.52 -18.89 -8.54
C ASN A 88 6.48 -18.12 -7.21
N GLU A 89 5.30 -17.76 -6.72
CA GLU A 89 5.16 -17.10 -5.42
C GLU A 89 5.79 -17.94 -4.28
N ILE A 90 5.55 -19.26 -4.26
CA ILE A 90 6.17 -20.18 -3.29
C ILE A 90 7.70 -20.17 -3.41
N ALA A 91 8.23 -20.27 -4.63
CA ALA A 91 9.68 -20.29 -4.86
C ALA A 91 10.35 -18.97 -4.44
N MET A 92 9.67 -17.83 -4.66
CA MET A 92 10.15 -16.52 -4.20
C MET A 92 10.22 -16.45 -2.68
N LEU A 93 9.15 -16.84 -1.98
CA LEU A 93 9.10 -16.88 -0.51
C LEU A 93 10.17 -17.81 0.09
N GLU A 94 10.39 -18.98 -0.52
CA GLU A 94 11.48 -19.88 -0.12
C GLU A 94 12.86 -19.25 -0.27
N SER A 95 13.10 -18.55 -1.38
CA SER A 95 14.37 -17.88 -1.62
C SER A 95 14.63 -16.73 -0.62
N ALA A 96 13.57 -16.16 -0.05
CA ALA A 96 13.60 -15.04 0.87
C ALA A 96 13.56 -15.42 2.36
N THR A 97 13.47 -16.72 2.69
CA THR A 97 13.28 -17.22 4.06
C THR A 97 14.41 -16.81 5.04
N ALA A 98 15.60 -16.48 4.55
CA ALA A 98 16.71 -16.03 5.40
C ALA A 98 16.60 -14.55 5.83
N ASN A 99 15.68 -13.77 5.25
CA ASN A 99 15.52 -12.36 5.55
C ASN A 99 14.43 -12.14 6.62
N PRO A 100 14.73 -11.47 7.74
CA PRO A 100 13.76 -11.27 8.83
C PRO A 100 12.63 -10.28 8.50
N TYR A 101 12.79 -9.49 7.44
CA TYR A 101 11.81 -8.49 7.00
C TYR A 101 10.91 -8.99 5.88
N VAL A 102 11.03 -10.25 5.47
CA VAL A 102 10.12 -10.90 4.51
C VAL A 102 9.29 -11.94 5.27
N VAL A 103 8.00 -12.04 4.95
CA VAL A 103 7.11 -13.02 5.58
C VAL A 103 7.59 -14.45 5.35
N ALA A 104 7.66 -15.24 6.42
CA ALA A 104 8.08 -16.63 6.31
C ALA A 104 6.94 -17.53 5.80
N LEU A 105 7.24 -18.39 4.83
CA LEU A 105 6.40 -19.52 4.45
C LEU A 105 6.65 -20.70 5.40
N HIS A 106 5.59 -21.24 6.01
CA HIS A 106 5.66 -22.36 6.93
C HIS A 106 5.31 -23.68 6.25
N GLU A 107 4.16 -23.74 5.58
CA GLU A 107 3.67 -24.94 4.91
C GLU A 107 2.84 -24.59 3.68
N VAL A 108 2.73 -25.55 2.75
CA VAL A 108 1.88 -25.44 1.56
C VAL A 108 0.94 -26.63 1.50
N TYR A 109 -0.35 -26.36 1.29
CA TYR A 109 -1.38 -27.37 1.04
C TYR A 109 -1.95 -27.19 -0.36
N GLU A 110 -2.37 -28.29 -0.99
CA GLU A 110 -3.07 -28.24 -2.28
C GLU A 110 -4.35 -29.06 -2.20
N THR A 111 -5.46 -28.43 -2.59
CA THR A 111 -6.76 -29.08 -2.79
C THR A 111 -7.02 -29.23 -4.30
N HIS A 112 -8.19 -29.74 -4.69
CA HIS A 112 -8.55 -29.80 -6.11
C HIS A 112 -8.62 -28.42 -6.78
N ALA A 113 -9.10 -27.39 -6.07
CA ALA A 113 -9.35 -26.07 -6.64
C ALA A 113 -8.34 -24.99 -6.22
N GLU A 114 -7.66 -25.18 -5.09
CA GLU A 114 -6.88 -24.12 -4.43
C GLU A 114 -5.51 -24.62 -3.96
N ILE A 115 -4.56 -23.71 -3.84
CA ILE A 115 -3.32 -23.88 -3.08
C ILE A 115 -3.41 -22.95 -1.86
N ILE A 116 -3.03 -23.45 -0.69
CA ILE A 116 -3.09 -22.73 0.57
C ILE A 116 -1.66 -22.54 1.07
N LEU A 117 -1.23 -21.29 1.20
CA LEU A 117 0.05 -20.94 1.81
C LEU A 117 -0.17 -20.65 3.29
N VAL A 118 0.49 -21.39 4.17
CA VAL A 118 0.54 -21.08 5.60
C VAL A 118 1.76 -20.19 5.84
N LEU A 119 1.50 -18.95 6.21
CA LEU A 119 2.47 -17.89 6.36
C LEU A 119 2.60 -17.48 7.83
N GLU A 120 3.72 -16.85 8.17
CA GLU A 120 3.88 -16.10 9.42
C GLU A 120 2.74 -15.07 9.57
N CYS A 121 2.20 -14.96 10.79
CA CYS A 121 1.17 -13.98 11.10
C CYS A 121 1.81 -12.66 11.58
N ALA A 122 1.76 -11.62 10.74
CA ALA A 122 2.08 -10.26 11.14
C ALA A 122 0.83 -9.60 11.77
N ALA A 123 0.74 -9.62 13.10
CA ALA A 123 -0.48 -9.26 13.83
C ALA A 123 -0.71 -7.74 13.98
N GLY A 124 0.26 -6.92 13.59
CA GLY A 124 0.21 -5.47 13.69
C GLY A 124 -0.57 -4.77 12.57
N GLY A 125 -1.09 -5.52 11.61
CA GLY A 125 -1.84 -4.96 10.48
C GLY A 125 -0.93 -4.38 9.39
N GLU A 126 -1.54 -3.67 8.45
CA GLU A 126 -0.86 -2.98 7.36
C GLU A 126 -0.22 -1.68 7.88
N ILE A 127 0.91 -1.23 7.30
CA ILE A 127 1.44 0.09 7.70
C ILE A 127 0.47 1.21 7.32
N PHE A 128 -0.36 0.97 6.29
CA PHE A 128 -1.35 1.93 5.80
C PHE A 128 -2.27 2.45 6.90
N ASP A 129 -2.76 1.53 7.75
CA ASP A 129 -3.67 1.86 8.86
C ASP A 129 -3.06 2.90 9.81
N GLN A 130 -1.73 2.91 9.95
CA GLN A 130 -1.00 3.87 10.78
C GLN A 130 -0.62 5.15 10.02
N CYS A 131 -0.42 5.09 8.70
CA CYS A 131 -0.19 6.29 7.88
C CYS A 131 -1.42 7.23 7.90
N VAL A 132 -2.62 6.69 8.06
CA VAL A 132 -3.90 7.45 8.05
C VAL A 132 -4.55 7.55 9.44
N ALA A 133 -3.79 7.23 10.49
CA ALA A 133 -4.27 7.30 11.86
C ALA A 133 -4.31 8.76 12.36
N ASP A 134 -5.19 9.05 13.32
CA ASP A 134 -5.27 10.38 13.92
C ASP A 134 -3.96 10.76 14.63
N ASN A 135 -3.69 12.06 14.80
CA ASN A 135 -2.39 12.62 15.20
C ASN A 135 -1.66 11.93 16.37
N ASP A 136 -2.38 11.35 17.34
CA ASP A 136 -1.78 10.68 18.49
C ASP A 136 -1.24 9.26 18.18
N GLU A 137 -1.64 8.68 17.04
CA GLU A 137 -1.24 7.35 16.58
C GLU A 137 -0.43 7.37 15.26
N ALA A 138 -0.23 8.54 14.65
CA ALA A 138 0.54 8.71 13.41
C ALA A 138 2.04 8.46 13.60
N PHE A 139 2.72 8.04 12.54
CA PHE A 139 4.17 7.82 12.58
C PHE A 139 4.94 9.11 12.83
N THR A 140 5.90 9.06 13.75
CA THR A 140 6.93 10.10 13.80
C THR A 140 7.94 9.89 12.67
N GLU A 141 8.67 10.95 12.26
CA GLU A 141 9.74 10.80 11.27
C GLU A 141 10.78 9.74 11.70
N ASN A 142 11.05 9.62 13.00
CA ASN A 142 11.95 8.58 13.53
C ASN A 142 11.38 7.15 13.34
N ASP A 143 10.06 6.98 13.47
CA ASP A 143 9.41 5.71 13.14
C ASP A 143 9.56 5.41 11.66
N VAL A 144 9.29 6.40 10.79
CA VAL A 144 9.44 6.25 9.35
C VAL A 144 10.88 5.91 8.96
N ILE A 145 11.88 6.56 9.54
CA ILE A 145 13.30 6.24 9.31
C ILE A 145 13.58 4.77 9.66
N ARG A 146 13.08 4.29 10.82
CA ARG A 146 13.26 2.90 11.24
C ARG A 146 12.58 1.94 10.27
N LEU A 147 11.32 2.18 9.90
CA LEU A 147 10.57 1.32 8.98
C LEU A 147 11.18 1.33 7.57
N ALA A 148 11.57 2.49 7.05
CA ALA A 148 12.24 2.64 5.76
C ALA A 148 13.55 1.86 5.70
N LYS A 149 14.38 1.89 6.77
CA LYS A 149 15.58 1.04 6.87
C LYS A 149 15.27 -0.44 6.77
N GLN A 150 14.20 -0.91 7.41
CA GLN A 150 13.82 -2.32 7.39
C GLN A 150 13.30 -2.74 6.00
N ILE A 151 12.46 -1.90 5.38
CA ILE A 151 11.97 -2.09 4.00
C ILE A 151 13.16 -2.18 3.05
N LEU A 152 14.07 -1.21 3.09
CA LEU A 152 15.28 -1.21 2.25
C LEU A 152 16.18 -2.41 2.52
N ALA A 153 16.34 -2.85 3.77
CA ALA A 153 17.13 -4.04 4.08
C ALA A 153 16.49 -5.33 3.53
N GLY A 154 15.16 -5.43 3.57
CA GLY A 154 14.40 -6.49 2.91
C GLY A 154 14.57 -6.47 1.39
N VAL A 155 14.37 -5.31 0.77
CA VAL A 155 14.44 -5.14 -0.69
C VAL A 155 15.87 -5.29 -1.21
N ALA A 156 16.89 -4.76 -0.51
CA ALA A 156 18.30 -4.97 -0.87
C ALA A 156 18.65 -6.46 -0.89
N PHE A 157 18.12 -7.25 0.06
CA PHE A 157 18.30 -8.70 0.04
C PHE A 157 17.65 -9.33 -1.19
N LEU A 158 16.43 -8.94 -1.56
CA LEU A 158 15.75 -9.45 -2.76
C LEU A 158 16.55 -9.10 -4.03
N HIS A 159 16.97 -7.83 -4.15
CA HIS A 159 17.73 -7.32 -5.29
C HIS A 159 19.08 -8.03 -5.46
N ARG A 160 19.81 -8.32 -4.38
CA ARG A 160 21.06 -9.13 -4.43
C ARG A 160 20.83 -10.55 -4.94
N ASN A 161 19.62 -11.09 -4.78
CA ASN A 161 19.23 -12.39 -5.30
C ASN A 161 18.57 -12.30 -6.69
N ASN A 162 18.63 -11.13 -7.33
CA ASN A 162 17.99 -10.79 -8.60
C ASN A 162 16.47 -10.97 -8.56
N VAL A 163 15.83 -10.71 -7.43
CA VAL A 163 14.37 -10.73 -7.29
C VAL A 163 13.84 -9.31 -7.22
N VAL A 164 12.84 -8.99 -8.03
CA VAL A 164 12.07 -7.74 -7.97
C VAL A 164 10.67 -8.03 -7.46
N HIS A 165 10.16 -7.17 -6.58
CA HIS A 165 8.88 -7.39 -5.90
C HIS A 165 7.69 -6.99 -6.79
N LEU A 166 7.75 -5.79 -7.40
CA LEU A 166 6.79 -5.19 -8.34
C LEU A 166 5.42 -4.78 -7.80
N ASP A 167 5.12 -5.05 -6.53
CA ASP A 167 3.90 -4.58 -5.85
C ASP A 167 4.21 -4.00 -4.46
N LEU A 168 5.28 -3.22 -4.31
CA LEU A 168 5.57 -2.55 -3.04
C LEU A 168 4.61 -1.38 -2.87
N LYS A 169 3.74 -1.47 -1.85
CA LYS A 169 2.75 -0.47 -1.47
C LYS A 169 2.41 -0.63 0.01
N PRO A 170 1.79 0.36 0.67
CA PRO A 170 1.48 0.29 2.10
C PRO A 170 0.75 -0.99 2.52
N GLN A 171 -0.17 -1.49 1.68
CA GLN A 171 -0.96 -2.70 1.96
C GLN A 171 -0.12 -3.99 1.95
N ASN A 172 1.03 -3.99 1.26
CA ASN A 172 1.93 -5.15 1.16
C ASN A 172 3.12 -5.06 2.14
N ILE A 173 3.09 -4.10 3.06
CA ILE A 173 4.03 -4.02 4.17
C ILE A 173 3.21 -4.18 5.46
N LEU A 174 3.42 -5.27 6.18
CA LEU A 174 2.73 -5.55 7.43
C LEU A 174 3.64 -5.28 8.63
N LEU A 175 3.04 -5.06 9.78
CA LEU A 175 3.72 -4.91 11.06
C LEU A 175 3.57 -6.17 11.91
N THR A 176 4.63 -6.55 12.60
CA THR A 176 4.58 -7.64 13.59
C THR A 176 3.73 -7.29 14.81
N SER A 177 3.66 -6.00 15.16
CA SER A 177 2.87 -5.45 16.27
C SER A 177 2.48 -4.01 15.95
N ALA A 178 1.23 -3.63 16.24
CA ALA A 178 0.78 -2.24 16.09
C ALA A 178 1.28 -1.38 17.26
N ARG A 179 1.19 -1.91 18.49
CA ARG A 179 1.58 -1.23 19.73
C ARG A 179 2.23 -2.21 20.74
N PRO A 180 3.49 -2.00 21.16
CA PRO A 180 4.44 -1.03 20.59
C PRO A 180 4.67 -1.31 19.11
N LEU A 181 5.09 -0.29 18.37
CA LEU A 181 5.30 -0.39 16.93
C LEU A 181 6.39 -1.44 16.63
N GLY A 182 6.00 -2.49 15.91
CA GLY A 182 6.85 -3.64 15.62
C GLY A 182 7.77 -3.44 14.41
N ASP A 183 8.40 -4.55 14.02
CA ASP A 183 9.16 -4.65 12.78
C ASP A 183 8.26 -4.99 11.59
N ILE A 184 8.72 -4.65 10.39
CA ILE A 184 7.98 -4.91 9.15
C ILE A 184 8.09 -6.36 8.66
N ARG A 185 7.12 -6.76 7.83
CA ARG A 185 7.11 -7.93 6.97
C ARG A 185 6.63 -7.53 5.59
N ILE A 186 7.48 -7.67 4.58
CA ILE A 186 7.12 -7.59 3.17
C ILE A 186 6.31 -8.83 2.83
N VAL A 187 5.14 -8.65 2.24
CA VAL A 187 4.21 -9.70 1.85
C VAL A 187 3.83 -9.60 0.37
N ASP A 188 3.17 -10.66 -0.12
CA ASP A 188 2.61 -10.78 -1.46
C ASP A 188 3.62 -10.75 -2.62
N PHE A 189 4.23 -11.91 -2.87
CA PHE A 189 5.17 -12.12 -3.97
C PHE A 189 4.49 -12.56 -5.27
N GLY A 190 3.17 -12.36 -5.40
CA GLY A 190 2.39 -12.84 -6.54
C GLY A 190 2.79 -12.21 -7.88
N LEU A 191 3.29 -10.97 -7.86
CA LEU A 191 3.81 -10.26 -9.04
C LEU A 191 5.34 -10.34 -9.16
N SER A 192 6.02 -10.91 -8.17
CA SER A 192 7.48 -10.89 -8.14
C SER A 192 8.10 -11.72 -9.26
N ARG A 193 9.24 -11.23 -9.76
CA ARG A 193 9.98 -11.84 -10.86
C ARG A 193 11.44 -11.99 -10.49
N ARG A 194 12.08 -13.05 -11.02
CA ARG A 194 13.53 -13.16 -10.99
C ARG A 194 14.07 -12.57 -12.26
N MET A 195 14.88 -11.52 -12.12
CA MET A 195 15.60 -10.92 -13.23
C MET A 195 16.69 -11.89 -13.67
N ASP A 196 16.70 -12.23 -14.96
CA ASP A 196 17.86 -12.82 -15.61
C ASP A 196 18.52 -11.78 -16.52
N ASN A 197 19.79 -12.01 -16.87
CA ASN A 197 20.55 -11.07 -17.71
C ASN A 197 20.24 -11.23 -19.20
N ILE A 198 19.27 -12.08 -19.57
CA ILE A 198 19.06 -12.53 -20.97
C ILE A 198 17.69 -12.07 -21.49
N THR A 199 16.72 -11.90 -20.61
CA THR A 199 15.30 -11.76 -20.94
C THR A 199 14.76 -10.49 -20.30
N GLU A 200 14.39 -9.53 -21.14
CA GLU A 200 13.69 -8.34 -20.68
C GLU A 200 12.24 -8.68 -20.35
N VAL A 201 11.83 -8.37 -19.12
CA VAL A 201 10.42 -8.45 -18.70
C VAL A 201 9.79 -7.08 -18.90
N ARG A 202 8.68 -7.04 -19.64
CA ARG A 202 7.88 -5.83 -19.91
C ARG A 202 6.42 -6.18 -19.71
N GLU A 203 5.83 -5.74 -18.62
CA GLU A 203 4.44 -6.00 -18.25
C GLU A 203 3.91 -4.76 -17.52
N ILE A 204 2.66 -4.36 -17.79
CA ILE A 204 1.99 -3.30 -17.02
C ILE A 204 1.31 -3.96 -15.83
N LEU A 205 1.89 -3.77 -14.65
CA LEU A 205 1.54 -4.43 -13.40
C LEU A 205 1.48 -3.40 -12.26
N GLY A 206 0.85 -3.78 -11.15
CA GLY A 206 0.81 -2.99 -9.92
C GLY A 206 -0.43 -2.10 -9.78
N THR A 207 -0.43 -1.31 -8.71
CA THR A 207 -1.51 -0.36 -8.37
C THR A 207 -1.17 1.01 -8.94
N PRO A 208 -2.05 1.66 -9.75
CA PRO A 208 -1.70 2.80 -10.61
C PRO A 208 -0.76 3.86 -10.02
N GLU A 209 -1.04 4.36 -8.82
CA GLU A 209 -0.28 5.43 -8.17
C GLU A 209 1.13 5.02 -7.66
N TYR A 210 1.40 3.72 -7.54
CA TYR A 210 2.70 3.18 -7.12
C TYR A 210 3.55 2.68 -8.30
N VAL A 211 3.01 2.74 -9.53
CA VAL A 211 3.66 2.26 -10.74
C VAL A 211 4.75 3.24 -11.18
N ALA A 212 5.92 2.70 -11.54
CA ALA A 212 7.04 3.48 -12.01
C ALA A 212 6.85 3.96 -13.48
N PRO A 213 7.40 5.11 -13.89
CA PRO A 213 7.24 5.65 -15.25
C PRO A 213 7.69 4.66 -16.35
N GLU A 214 8.73 3.87 -16.08
CA GLU A 214 9.22 2.86 -17.02
C GLU A 214 8.17 1.75 -17.32
N ILE A 215 7.31 1.40 -16.35
CA ILE A 215 6.23 0.44 -16.58
C ILE A 215 5.18 1.03 -17.52
N LEU A 216 4.78 2.29 -17.30
CA LEU A 216 3.80 2.99 -18.15
C LEU A 216 4.30 3.15 -19.59
N ASN A 217 5.61 3.38 -19.76
CA ASN A 217 6.26 3.49 -21.06
C ASN A 217 6.58 2.14 -21.73
N TYR A 218 6.24 1.02 -21.10
CA TYR A 218 6.57 -0.33 -21.57
C TYR A 218 8.08 -0.56 -21.76
N GLU A 219 8.88 0.08 -20.91
CA GLU A 219 10.32 -0.10 -20.80
C GLU A 219 10.65 -1.34 -19.94
N PRO A 220 11.88 -1.89 -20.04
CA PRO A 220 12.27 -3.06 -19.26
C PRO A 220 12.20 -2.81 -17.74
N ILE A 221 11.54 -3.73 -17.03
CA ILE A 221 11.48 -3.74 -15.57
C ILE A 221 12.88 -3.98 -15.00
N SER A 222 13.18 -3.39 -13.85
CA SER A 222 14.45 -3.59 -13.14
C SER A 222 14.29 -3.45 -11.63
N THR A 223 15.37 -3.63 -10.88
CA THR A 223 15.40 -3.34 -9.44
C THR A 223 15.07 -1.89 -9.12
N ALA A 224 15.37 -0.95 -10.04
CA ALA A 224 15.00 0.45 -9.88
C ALA A 224 13.47 0.64 -9.81
N THR A 225 12.68 -0.25 -10.42
CA THR A 225 11.22 -0.18 -10.38
C THR A 225 10.69 -0.30 -8.95
N ASP A 226 11.22 -1.22 -8.14
CA ASP A 226 10.90 -1.31 -6.71
C ASP A 226 11.33 -0.04 -5.96
N MET A 227 12.46 0.57 -6.35
CA MET A 227 12.97 1.78 -5.70
C MET A 227 12.03 2.98 -5.90
N TRP A 228 11.34 3.09 -7.04
CA TRP A 228 10.28 4.09 -7.23
C TRP A 228 9.16 3.90 -6.22
N SER A 229 8.66 2.67 -6.11
CA SER A 229 7.57 2.34 -5.20
C SER A 229 7.96 2.59 -3.74
N ILE A 230 9.23 2.41 -3.35
CA ILE A 230 9.73 2.81 -2.02
C ILE A 230 9.73 4.33 -1.84
N GLY A 231 10.02 5.11 -2.89
CA GLY A 231 9.91 6.58 -2.85
C GLY A 231 8.47 7.02 -2.59
N VAL A 232 7.51 6.45 -3.33
CA VAL A 232 6.08 6.70 -3.12
C VAL A 232 5.64 6.29 -1.71
N LEU A 233 6.03 5.09 -1.28
CA LEU A 233 5.74 4.57 0.07
C LEU A 233 6.29 5.48 1.17
N THR A 234 7.50 6.00 0.99
CA THR A 234 8.14 6.89 1.98
C THR A 234 7.44 8.24 2.05
N TYR A 235 7.04 8.78 0.90
CA TYR A 235 6.22 9.99 0.84
C TYR A 235 4.92 9.78 1.63
N VAL A 236 4.17 8.71 1.33
CA VAL A 236 2.90 8.39 2.00
C VAL A 236 3.09 8.20 3.51
N MET A 237 4.17 7.54 3.95
CA MET A 237 4.45 7.37 5.38
C MET A 237 4.73 8.67 6.12
N LEU A 238 5.25 9.70 5.43
CA LEU A 238 5.60 10.99 6.03
C LEU A 238 4.45 11.99 5.99
N THR A 239 3.71 12.04 4.89
CA THR A 239 2.68 13.07 4.64
C THR A 239 1.26 12.55 4.87
N GLY A 240 1.05 11.22 4.79
CA GLY A 240 -0.28 10.62 4.73
C GLY A 240 -0.98 10.77 3.37
N GLU A 241 -0.30 11.33 2.38
CA GLU A 241 -0.85 11.65 1.05
C GLU A 241 -0.16 10.86 -0.07
N SER A 242 -0.87 10.62 -1.17
CA SER A 242 -0.28 9.99 -2.36
C SER A 242 0.37 11.06 -3.26
N PRO A 243 1.65 10.91 -3.67
CA PRO A 243 2.35 11.93 -4.45
C PRO A 243 1.88 12.06 -5.90
N PHE A 244 1.15 11.08 -6.43
CA PHE A 244 0.78 11.03 -7.84
C PHE A 244 -0.71 10.82 -8.11
N LEU A 245 -1.50 10.51 -7.09
CA LEU A 245 -2.93 10.27 -7.26
C LEU A 245 -3.63 11.54 -7.76
N GLY A 246 -4.29 11.42 -8.91
CA GLY A 246 -5.19 12.45 -9.44
C GLY A 246 -6.66 12.10 -9.19
N ASP A 247 -7.55 12.96 -9.68
CA ASP A 247 -9.00 12.74 -9.65
C ASP A 247 -9.41 11.54 -10.51
N ASP A 248 -8.66 11.26 -11.57
CA ASP A 248 -8.84 10.10 -12.41
C ASP A 248 -7.53 9.36 -12.75
N LYS A 249 -7.68 8.22 -13.44
CA LYS A 249 -6.54 7.38 -13.86
C LYS A 249 -5.64 8.09 -14.86
N GLN A 250 -6.19 8.92 -15.74
CA GLN A 250 -5.42 9.64 -16.77
C GLN A 250 -4.54 10.70 -16.12
N GLU A 251 -5.08 11.46 -15.19
CA GLU A 251 -4.34 12.43 -14.39
C GLU A 251 -3.26 11.76 -13.55
N THR A 252 -3.59 10.64 -12.89
CA THR A 252 -2.61 9.85 -12.14
C THR A 252 -1.42 9.43 -13.01
N PHE A 253 -1.70 8.90 -14.21
CA PHE A 253 -0.64 8.52 -15.15
C PHE A 253 0.13 9.72 -15.71
N LEU A 254 -0.53 10.87 -15.88
CA LEU A 254 0.12 12.10 -16.30
C LEU A 254 1.12 12.59 -15.22
N ASN A 255 0.70 12.59 -13.95
CA ASN A 255 1.54 12.95 -12.81
C ASN A 255 2.76 12.05 -12.71
N ILE A 256 2.59 10.72 -12.83
CA ILE A 256 3.71 9.76 -12.85
C ILE A 256 4.64 10.03 -14.04
N SER A 257 4.07 10.17 -15.24
CA SER A 257 4.84 10.34 -16.48
C SER A 257 5.67 11.63 -16.50
N GLN A 258 5.16 12.69 -15.87
CA GLN A 258 5.84 13.97 -15.74
C GLN A 258 6.70 14.07 -14.48
N VAL A 259 6.57 13.12 -13.55
CA VAL A 259 7.13 13.19 -12.19
C VAL A 259 6.71 14.50 -11.51
N ASN A 260 5.40 14.77 -11.58
CA ASN A 260 4.78 15.90 -10.92
C ASN A 260 4.48 15.50 -9.47
N VAL A 261 5.34 15.92 -8.54
CA VAL A 261 5.24 15.64 -7.11
C VAL A 261 5.17 16.97 -6.37
N ASP A 262 4.23 17.09 -5.43
CA ASP A 262 4.19 18.25 -4.55
C ASP A 262 5.28 18.14 -3.47
N TYR A 263 6.12 19.17 -3.37
CA TYR A 263 7.10 19.33 -2.29
C TYR A 263 6.89 20.69 -1.59
N SER A 264 5.66 21.21 -1.61
CA SER A 264 5.30 22.47 -0.98
C SER A 264 5.56 22.44 0.52
N GLN A 265 5.74 23.63 1.09
CA GLN A 265 5.96 23.77 2.53
C GLN A 265 4.73 23.32 3.33
N ASP A 266 3.52 23.45 2.77
CA ASP A 266 2.29 23.04 3.43
C ASP A 266 2.25 21.52 3.61
N THR A 267 2.60 20.77 2.56
CA THR A 267 2.65 19.30 2.58
C THR A 267 3.82 18.75 3.40
N PHE A 268 4.96 19.44 3.38
CA PHE A 268 6.18 19.01 4.08
C PHE A 268 6.44 19.76 5.40
N GLU A 269 5.41 20.37 5.98
CA GLU A 269 5.56 21.08 7.24
C GLU A 269 6.02 20.11 8.35
N GLY A 270 7.14 20.42 9.00
CA GLY A 270 7.71 19.59 10.07
C GLY A 270 8.48 18.35 9.60
N ILE A 271 8.58 18.10 8.29
CA ILE A 271 9.40 17.02 7.71
C ILE A 271 10.81 17.54 7.38
N SER A 272 11.84 16.78 7.72
CA SER A 272 13.22 17.21 7.47
C SER A 272 13.57 17.35 5.98
N SER A 273 14.45 18.29 5.65
CA SER A 273 14.96 18.44 4.29
C SER A 273 15.73 17.20 3.80
N LEU A 274 16.27 16.41 4.73
CA LEU A 274 16.94 15.14 4.41
C LEU A 274 15.94 14.07 3.95
N ALA A 275 14.72 14.06 4.50
CA ALA A 275 13.66 13.19 4.03
C ALA A 275 13.23 13.55 2.60
N VAL A 276 13.08 14.85 2.33
CA VAL A 276 12.78 15.36 0.98
C VAL A 276 13.88 14.96 -0.02
N ASP A 277 15.15 15.13 0.36
CA ASP A 277 16.31 14.71 -0.44
C ASP A 277 16.30 13.20 -0.71
N PHE A 278 15.97 12.39 0.30
CA PHE A 278 15.83 10.94 0.16
C PHE A 278 14.72 10.54 -0.83
N ILE A 279 13.53 11.15 -0.74
CA ILE A 279 12.43 10.92 -1.68
C ILE A 279 12.85 11.34 -3.10
N GLY A 280 13.51 12.50 -3.23
CA GLY A 280 14.01 13.01 -4.50
C GLY A 280 15.04 12.10 -5.18
N ALA A 281 15.82 11.34 -4.42
CA ALA A 281 16.75 10.34 -4.95
C ALA A 281 16.05 9.09 -5.52
N LEU A 282 14.79 8.84 -5.14
CA LEU A 282 13.98 7.70 -5.54
C LEU A 282 12.95 8.04 -6.62
N LEU A 283 12.30 9.20 -6.52
CA LEU A 283 11.30 9.68 -7.49
C LEU A 283 11.97 10.36 -8.68
N VAL A 284 12.84 9.60 -9.35
CA VAL A 284 13.60 10.02 -10.54
C VAL A 284 13.04 9.32 -11.77
N LYS A 285 12.72 10.09 -12.83
CA LYS A 285 12.14 9.56 -14.08
C LYS A 285 13.01 8.49 -14.73
N ASN A 286 14.32 8.72 -14.81
CA ASN A 286 15.23 7.77 -15.43
C ASN A 286 15.65 6.70 -14.41
N PRO A 287 15.27 5.42 -14.57
CA PRO A 287 15.56 4.37 -13.60
C PRO A 287 17.07 4.16 -13.37
N ARG A 288 17.93 4.48 -14.34
CA ARG A 288 19.39 4.35 -14.19
C ARG A 288 20.03 5.42 -13.29
N LYS A 289 19.30 6.49 -13.01
CA LYS A 289 19.73 7.57 -12.10
C LYS A 289 19.12 7.43 -10.71
N ARG A 290 18.21 6.47 -10.52
CA ARG A 290 17.52 6.23 -9.26
C ARG A 290 18.46 5.54 -8.28
N ALA A 291 18.47 5.99 -7.04
CA ALA A 291 19.30 5.36 -6.01
C ALA A 291 18.89 3.89 -5.79
N THR A 292 19.88 3.03 -5.60
CA THR A 292 19.70 1.62 -5.26
C THR A 292 19.37 1.44 -3.78
N ALA A 293 18.80 0.29 -3.40
CA ALA A 293 18.52 0.00 -2.00
C ALA A 293 19.76 0.08 -1.10
N GLU A 294 20.93 -0.32 -1.61
CA GLU A 294 22.20 -0.25 -0.86
C GLU A 294 22.71 1.18 -0.69
N GLU A 295 22.58 2.03 -1.72
CA GLU A 295 22.90 3.46 -1.62
C GLU A 295 21.96 4.15 -0.64
N CYS A 296 20.66 3.86 -0.71
CA CYS A 296 19.65 4.40 0.21
C CYS A 296 19.92 4.02 1.67
N LEU A 297 20.37 2.79 1.95
CA LEU A 297 20.75 2.38 3.32
C LEU A 297 21.89 3.24 3.90
N ASN A 298 22.73 3.84 3.05
CA ASN A 298 23.80 4.75 3.44
C ASN A 298 23.40 6.23 3.37
N HIS A 299 22.15 6.54 3.04
CA HIS A 299 21.67 7.91 2.89
C HIS A 299 21.75 8.68 4.23
N PRO A 300 22.11 9.98 4.23
CA PRO A 300 22.20 10.77 5.45
C PRO A 300 20.91 10.81 6.26
N TRP A 301 19.75 10.86 5.61
CA TRP A 301 18.44 10.83 6.29
C TRP A 301 18.29 9.62 7.21
N LEU A 302 18.66 8.43 6.73
CA LEU A 302 18.58 7.21 7.53
C LEU A 302 19.67 7.18 8.61
N ASN A 303 20.84 7.76 8.38
CA ASN A 303 21.99 7.61 9.27
C ASN A 303 22.21 8.78 10.23
N SER A 304 21.37 9.81 10.17
CA SER A 304 21.46 10.96 11.07
C SER A 304 21.11 10.55 12.50
N LEU A 305 21.92 11.01 13.46
CA LEU A 305 21.65 10.83 14.88
C LEU A 305 20.42 11.67 15.24
N ALA A 306 19.32 11.00 15.60
CA ALA A 306 18.07 11.53 16.17
C ALA A 306 17.80 13.01 15.87
N HIS A 307 16.89 13.29 14.93
CA HIS A 307 16.31 14.63 14.79
C HIS A 307 15.62 15.00 16.11
N PRO A 308 16.04 16.08 16.80
CA PRO A 308 15.31 16.58 17.96
C PRO A 308 13.91 17.06 17.52
N HIS A 309 12.87 16.56 18.20
CA HIS A 309 11.44 16.94 18.22
C HIS A 309 11.09 18.38 17.78
N PRO A 310 9.89 18.67 17.18
CA PRO A 310 8.56 18.48 17.81
C PRO A 310 7.43 17.98 16.87
N HIS A 311 6.38 17.39 17.46
CA HIS A 311 5.09 17.18 16.78
C HIS A 311 4.50 18.53 16.32
N PRO A 312 3.95 18.67 15.10
CA PRO A 312 3.07 19.77 14.77
C PRO A 312 1.68 19.47 15.33
N HIS A 313 1.28 20.29 16.30
CA HIS A 313 -0.12 20.42 16.69
C HIS A 313 -0.90 21.04 15.52
N LEU A 314 -1.85 20.31 14.94
CA LEU A 314 -2.95 20.91 14.19
C LEU A 314 -3.85 21.63 15.19
N HIS A 315 -3.66 22.94 15.34
CA HIS A 315 -4.56 23.77 16.15
C HIS A 315 -5.90 23.94 15.44
N ALA A 316 -6.96 23.49 16.11
CA ALA A 316 -8.34 23.86 15.82
C ALA A 316 -8.47 25.38 15.70
N ARG A 317 -8.91 25.87 14.53
CA ARG A 317 -9.36 27.26 14.34
C ARG A 317 -10.61 27.47 15.18
N SER A 318 -10.45 28.03 16.37
CA SER A 318 -11.52 28.77 17.02
C SER A 318 -11.65 30.12 16.32
N ALA A 319 -12.87 30.45 15.91
CA ALA A 319 -13.20 31.68 15.22
C ALA A 319 -12.89 32.93 16.07
N SER A 320 -12.33 33.93 15.38
CA SER A 320 -12.38 35.38 15.57
C SER A 320 -12.16 36.00 16.96
N SER A 321 -11.14 36.87 17.03
CA SER A 321 -11.40 38.32 17.10
C SER A 321 -10.13 39.12 16.79
N SER A 322 -10.20 39.91 15.73
CA SER A 322 -9.30 41.00 15.42
C SER A 322 -9.39 42.12 16.46
N SER A 323 -8.26 42.74 16.81
CA SER A 323 -8.26 44.11 17.30
C SER A 323 -7.00 44.84 16.83
N SER A 324 -7.15 45.55 15.73
CA SER A 324 -6.28 46.65 15.31
C SER A 324 -6.51 47.87 16.20
N ALA A 325 -5.44 48.55 16.57
CA ALA A 325 -5.46 49.83 17.24
C ALA A 325 -5.76 50.98 16.27
N ALA A 326 -6.69 51.88 16.60
CA ALA A 326 -6.71 53.30 16.21
C ALA A 326 -7.73 54.08 17.04
N ALA A 327 -7.45 55.37 17.24
CA ALA A 327 -7.98 56.26 18.28
C ALA A 327 -9.19 57.13 17.86
N ASP A 328 -9.83 57.71 18.89
CA ASP A 328 -10.58 58.99 18.99
C ASP A 328 -11.75 59.29 18.04
N GLU A 329 -13.00 59.29 18.54
CA GLU A 329 -13.76 60.43 19.11
C GLU A 329 -15.25 60.03 19.34
N PRO A 330 -16.01 60.70 20.24
CA PRO A 330 -17.42 60.35 20.50
C PRO A 330 -18.40 61.45 20.05
N GLU A 331 -19.58 61.07 19.53
CA GLU A 331 -20.80 61.86 19.72
C GLU A 331 -22.08 61.00 19.74
N ALA A 332 -23.09 61.59 20.37
CA ALA A 332 -24.25 61.02 21.03
C ALA A 332 -25.43 60.57 20.12
N SER A 333 -26.32 59.81 20.77
CA SER A 333 -27.79 59.92 20.76
C SER A 333 -28.68 58.98 19.92
N GLN A 334 -29.39 58.13 20.68
CA GLN A 334 -30.85 57.92 20.77
C GLN A 334 -31.68 57.19 19.68
N SER A 335 -32.52 56.30 20.23
CA SER A 335 -33.93 55.92 19.92
C SER A 335 -34.22 55.05 18.69
N GLU A 336 -34.78 53.84 18.93
CA GLU A 336 -36.21 53.42 18.73
C GLU A 336 -36.48 53.05 17.25
N SER A 337 -37.24 52.03 16.83
CA SER A 337 -38.29 51.16 17.40
C SER A 337 -38.52 49.96 16.43
N GLU A 338 -39.20 48.90 16.90
CA GLU A 338 -39.84 47.82 16.11
C GLU A 338 -41.04 48.36 15.26
N PRO A 339 -42.00 47.56 14.70
CA PRO A 339 -42.15 46.10 14.55
C PRO A 339 -42.75 45.64 13.18
N GLU A 340 -43.12 44.35 13.12
CA GLU A 340 -44.45 43.83 12.70
C GLU A 340 -44.49 42.79 11.54
N SER A 341 -44.94 41.58 11.91
CA SER A 341 -45.49 40.46 11.11
C SER A 341 -46.93 40.79 10.59
N PRO A 342 -47.84 39.90 10.05
CA PRO A 342 -47.85 38.42 9.95
C PRO A 342 -48.60 37.73 8.74
N ALA A 343 -48.42 36.39 8.61
CA ALA A 343 -49.41 35.29 8.35
C ALA A 343 -50.21 35.14 6.99
N PRO A 344 -51.09 34.11 6.77
CA PRO A 344 -50.78 32.68 6.44
C PRO A 344 -51.74 31.92 5.43
N CYS A 345 -51.37 30.67 5.02
CA CYS A 345 -52.19 29.44 4.66
C CYS A 345 -53.23 29.45 3.48
N PRO A 346 -53.87 28.30 3.01
CA PRO A 346 -53.82 26.85 3.37
C PRO A 346 -53.86 25.79 2.19
N GLU A 347 -54.00 24.50 2.57
CA GLU A 347 -54.07 23.16 1.90
C GLU A 347 -55.29 22.81 0.99
N LEU A 348 -55.23 21.64 0.28
CA LEU A 348 -56.29 20.58 0.16
C LEU A 348 -55.90 19.38 -0.79
N ASP A 349 -56.17 18.12 -0.38
CA ASP A 349 -56.04 16.79 -1.08
C ASP A 349 -57.36 16.34 -1.83
N PRO A 350 -57.56 15.05 -2.27
CA PRO A 350 -57.09 14.26 -3.45
C PRO A 350 -58.29 13.73 -4.33
N PRO A 351 -58.19 12.74 -5.30
CA PRO A 351 -58.15 11.26 -5.05
C PRO A 351 -57.52 10.33 -6.17
N LEU A 352 -57.67 9.00 -5.98
CA LEU A 352 -57.08 7.75 -6.57
C LEU A 352 -57.45 7.29 -8.03
N GLU A 353 -56.58 6.53 -8.73
CA GLU A 353 -56.68 5.07 -9.09
C GLU A 353 -55.75 4.56 -10.24
N LEU A 354 -55.13 3.37 -10.01
CA LEU A 354 -54.80 2.21 -10.91
C LEU A 354 -53.81 2.26 -12.12
N SER A 355 -52.71 1.52 -11.95
CA SER A 355 -52.26 0.33 -12.72
C SER A 355 -50.92 0.34 -13.48
N SER A 356 -50.22 -0.80 -13.32
CA SER A 356 -49.24 -1.49 -14.17
C SER A 356 -47.82 -0.94 -14.36
N SER A 357 -46.87 -1.70 -13.79
CA SER A 357 -45.64 -2.26 -14.40
C SER A 357 -44.70 -1.32 -15.16
N GLU A 358 -43.51 -1.07 -14.62
CA GLU A 358 -42.23 -1.71 -14.98
C GLU A 358 -41.14 -1.03 -14.14
N GLU A 359 -40.23 -1.82 -13.59
CA GLU A 359 -39.11 -1.37 -12.75
C GLU A 359 -38.04 -0.75 -13.67
N GLU A 360 -37.91 0.58 -13.62
CA GLU A 360 -36.69 1.30 -14.00
C GLU A 360 -36.13 1.91 -12.70
N GLU A 361 -35.03 1.35 -12.20
CA GLU A 361 -34.24 1.98 -11.14
C GLU A 361 -33.43 3.11 -11.79
N GLU A 362 -33.95 4.34 -11.70
CA GLU A 362 -33.16 5.57 -11.83
C GLU A 362 -32.44 5.81 -10.48
N GLU A 363 -31.11 5.81 -10.48
CA GLU A 363 -30.30 6.31 -9.37
C GLU A 363 -30.38 7.85 -9.38
N GLU A 364 -31.12 8.44 -8.44
CA GLU A 364 -31.05 9.87 -8.13
C GLU A 364 -29.74 10.16 -7.38
N GLU A 365 -28.86 10.97 -7.99
CA GLU A 365 -27.74 11.62 -7.32
C GLU A 365 -28.28 12.76 -6.43
N GLU A 366 -28.23 12.59 -5.11
CA GLU A 366 -28.35 13.72 -4.17
C GLU A 366 -27.01 14.49 -4.13
N GLU A 367 -26.99 15.67 -4.74
CA GLU A 367 -25.95 16.68 -4.52
C GLU A 367 -26.10 17.30 -3.12
N GLU A 368 -25.23 16.93 -2.17
CA GLU A 368 -24.96 17.77 -0.99
C GLU A 368 -23.75 18.67 -1.26
N GLU A 369 -24.01 19.96 -1.50
CA GLU A 369 -23.01 21.02 -1.36
C GLU A 369 -22.59 21.14 0.12
N ALA A 370 -21.34 20.84 0.44
CA ALA A 370 -20.72 21.22 1.71
C ALA A 370 -19.32 21.78 1.52
N SER A 371 -19.16 23.03 1.96
CA SER A 371 -17.94 23.84 1.94
C SER A 371 -16.85 23.33 2.89
N GLY A 372 -15.62 23.23 2.39
CA GLY A 372 -14.38 23.65 3.08
C GLY A 372 -13.73 22.78 4.16
N ASP A 373 -12.40 22.63 4.00
CA ASP A 373 -11.32 22.31 4.96
C ASP A 373 -11.04 20.85 5.36
N ASP A 374 -9.90 20.33 4.84
CA ASP A 374 -8.91 19.33 5.32
C ASP A 374 -9.40 17.96 5.85
N PHE A 375 -10.49 17.93 6.61
CA PHE A 375 -11.10 16.72 7.15
C PHE A 375 -11.75 15.86 6.04
N THR A 376 -12.28 16.49 4.99
CA THR A 376 -12.88 15.80 3.84
C THR A 376 -11.85 15.01 3.04
N HIS A 377 -10.61 15.50 2.90
CA HIS A 377 -9.54 14.76 2.22
C HIS A 377 -9.13 13.47 2.96
N ARG A 378 -9.03 13.52 4.29
CA ARG A 378 -8.66 12.36 5.12
C ARG A 378 -9.77 11.30 5.19
N VAL A 379 -11.04 11.73 5.22
CA VAL A 379 -12.20 10.82 5.11
C VAL A 379 -12.32 10.24 3.70
N LEU A 380 -11.99 11.02 2.66
CA LEU A 380 -11.92 10.53 1.28
C LEU A 380 -10.81 9.47 1.11
N ILE A 381 -9.67 9.57 1.81
CA ILE A 381 -8.62 8.53 1.80
C ILE A 381 -9.15 7.22 2.43
N LYS A 382 -9.75 7.26 3.63
CA LYS A 382 -10.35 6.05 4.24
C LYS A 382 -11.46 5.44 3.36
N THR A 383 -12.26 6.28 2.70
CA THR A 383 -13.40 5.82 1.89
C THR A 383 -12.97 5.33 0.49
N ARG A 384 -11.99 5.98 -0.16
CA ARG A 384 -11.49 5.62 -1.49
C ARG A 384 -10.51 4.45 -1.47
N TYR A 385 -9.71 4.26 -0.40
CA TYR A 385 -8.86 3.07 -0.26
C TYR A 385 -9.60 1.84 0.26
N ALA A 386 -10.72 2.02 0.99
CA ALA A 386 -11.65 0.92 1.28
C ALA A 386 -12.42 0.45 0.03
N SER A 387 -12.52 1.32 -0.98
CA SER A 387 -13.19 1.08 -2.27
C SER A 387 -12.18 0.93 -3.40
N THR A 388 -11.27 -0.06 -3.33
CA THR A 388 -10.63 -0.54 -4.57
C THR A 388 -11.68 -1.31 -5.37
N ASP A 389 -12.24 -0.60 -6.34
CA ASP A 389 -13.15 -1.06 -7.37
C ASP A 389 -12.65 -2.40 -8.01
N PRO A 390 -13.47 -3.48 -8.03
CA PRO A 390 -13.05 -4.81 -8.52
C PRO A 390 -12.79 -4.89 -10.05
N ASP A 391 -13.09 -3.83 -10.81
CA ASP A 391 -12.92 -3.80 -12.27
C ASP A 391 -11.52 -3.36 -12.73
N MET A 392 -10.60 -4.32 -12.66
CA MET A 392 -9.38 -4.34 -13.47
C MET A 392 -9.56 -5.23 -14.71
N SER A 393 -9.93 -4.60 -15.83
CA SER A 393 -9.77 -5.07 -17.21
C SER A 393 -8.54 -4.39 -17.84
N PHE A 394 -7.34 -4.81 -17.44
CA PHE A 394 -6.10 -4.35 -18.08
C PHE A 394 -5.78 -5.14 -19.37
N VAL A 395 -6.76 -5.36 -20.23
CA VAL A 395 -6.56 -5.94 -21.58
C VAL A 395 -7.69 -5.48 -22.50
N GLU A 396 -7.73 -4.21 -22.87
CA GLU A 396 -8.37 -3.79 -24.11
C GLU A 396 -7.87 -2.39 -24.46
N GLY A 397 -7.19 -2.24 -25.60
CA GLY A 397 -6.91 -0.91 -26.16
C GLY A 397 -5.45 -0.48 -26.35
N PHE A 398 -4.48 -1.37 -26.58
CA PHE A 398 -3.21 -0.96 -27.21
C PHE A 398 -2.77 -1.98 -28.27
N LYS A 399 -3.58 -2.09 -29.33
CA LYS A 399 -3.11 -2.53 -30.65
C LYS A 399 -3.50 -1.45 -31.65
N GLY A 400 -2.53 -0.60 -31.96
CA GLY A 400 -2.64 0.42 -33.01
C GLY A 400 -2.02 1.73 -32.57
N PHE A 401 -0.69 1.83 -32.64
CA PHE A 401 0.04 2.80 -33.45
C PHE A 401 1.50 2.36 -33.57
#